data_AF-A0A257DE61-F1
#
_entry.id   AF-A0A257DE61-F1
#
_cell.length_a   1.000
_cell.length_b   1.000
_cell.length_c   1.000
_cell.angle_alpha   90.00
_cell.angle_beta   90.00
_cell.angle_gamma   90.00
#
_symmetry.space_group_name_H-M   'P 1'
#
loop_
_entity.id
_entity.type
_entity.pdbx_description
1 polymer ?
#
loop_
_entity_poly.entity_id
_entity_poly.type
_entity_poly.pdbx_seq_one_letter_code
_entity_poly.pdbx_strand_id
1 'polypeptide(L)'
;MPTLVIALTLVSLVRLGHLGYKPWELALLLALIAGVVLWGSLTLSQWLLNIGLTYAAVTTWLWGLQATDHIGGQALHWLLLISGFVLLVGSRLYLDMIVYGIDF
;
A
#
# COMPACT_ATOMS: atom_id res chain seq x y z
N MET A 1 -12.80 8.59 5.45
CA MET A 1 -12.48 7.73 4.30
C MET A 1 -11.08 7.15 4.49
N PRO A 2 -10.96 5.93 5.02
CA PRO A 2 -9.71 5.18 5.19
C PRO A 2 -8.79 5.17 3.98
N THR A 3 -9.38 5.04 2.80
CA THR A 3 -8.72 5.13 1.49
C THR A 3 -7.87 6.38 1.29
N LEU A 4 -8.40 7.55 1.65
CA LEU A 4 -7.71 8.82 1.46
C LEU A 4 -6.48 8.91 2.37
N VAL A 5 -6.62 8.44 3.62
CA VAL A 5 -5.50 8.34 4.57
C VAL A 5 -4.42 7.40 4.04
N ILE A 6 -4.80 6.21 3.56
CA ILE A 6 -3.84 5.23 3.03
C ILE A 6 -3.17 5.73 1.76
N ALA A 7 -3.90 6.36 0.83
CA ALA A 7 -3.33 6.91 -0.40
C ALA A 7 -2.30 8.02 -0.11
N LEU A 8 -2.62 8.97 0.77
CA LEU A 8 -1.68 10.03 1.20
C LEU A 8 -0.47 9.46 1.94
N THR A 9 -0.68 8.41 2.74
CA THR A 9 0.41 7.70 3.44
C THR A 9 1.33 6.99 2.43
N LEU A 10 0.75 6.35 1.41
CA LEU A 10 1.50 5.70 0.33
C LEU A 10 2.40 6.69 -0.43
N VAL A 11 1.86 7.85 -0.80
CA VAL A 11 2.63 8.92 -1.46
C VAL A 11 3.79 9.40 -0.58
N SER A 12 3.51 9.58 0.72
CA SER A 12 4.52 10.00 1.68
C SER A 12 5.61 8.95 1.86
N LEU A 13 5.25 7.66 1.89
CA LEU A 13 6.18 6.54 2.02
C LEU A 13 7.07 6.36 0.79
N VAL A 14 6.54 6.54 -0.42
CA VAL A 14 7.34 6.52 -1.65
C VAL A 14 8.41 7.61 -1.62
N ARG A 15 8.05 8.81 -1.12
CA ARG A 15 9.01 9.91 -0.93
C ARG A 15 10.05 9.58 0.15
N LEU A 16 9.66 8.95 1.24
CA LEU A 16 10.60 8.49 2.27
C LEU A 16 11.50 7.35 1.77
N GLY A 17 11.03 6.49 0.87
CA GLY A 17 11.85 5.45 0.23
C GLY A 17 13.04 6.01 -0.55
N HIS A 18 12.91 7.23 -1.10
CA HIS A 18 14.02 7.94 -1.74
C HIS A 18 15.04 8.51 -0.73
N LEU A 19 14.72 8.54 0.57
CA LEU A 19 15.62 8.99 1.64
C LEU A 19 16.46 7.85 2.25
N GLY A 20 16.44 6.65 1.65
CA GLY A 20 17.31 5.53 2.05
C GLY A 20 16.71 4.58 3.10
N TYR A 21 15.42 4.68 3.41
CA TYR A 21 14.73 3.71 4.28
C TYR A 21 14.57 2.34 3.60
N LYS A 22 14.58 1.28 4.40
CA LYS A 22 14.42 -0.08 3.86
C LYS A 22 12.95 -0.34 3.48
N PRO A 23 12.67 -0.99 2.34
CA PRO A 23 11.32 -1.27 1.85
C PRO A 23 10.40 -1.95 2.86
N TRP A 24 10.93 -2.90 3.61
CA TRP A 24 10.14 -3.67 4.58
C TRP A 24 9.76 -2.83 5.81
N GLU A 25 10.57 -1.85 6.22
CA GLU A 25 10.24 -0.94 7.33
C GLU A 25 9.06 -0.05 6.95
N LEU A 26 9.09 0.49 5.72
CA LEU A 26 8.00 1.31 5.16
C LEU A 26 6.71 0.50 4.96
N ALA A 27 6.84 -0.74 4.49
CA ALA A 27 5.71 -1.64 4.33
C ALA A 27 5.07 -2.03 5.67
N LEU A 28 5.89 -2.26 6.71
CA LEU A 28 5.40 -2.54 8.06
C LEU A 28 4.59 -1.36 8.61
N LEU A 29 5.14 -0.14 8.48
CA LEU A 29 4.45 1.08 8.93
C LEU A 29 3.09 1.22 8.25
N LEU A 30 3.03 1.05 6.93
CA LEU A 30 1.78 1.14 6.18
C LEU A 30 0.79 0.06 6.57
N ALA A 31 1.25 -1.18 6.77
CA ALA A 31 0.40 -2.29 7.19
C ALA A 31 -0.21 -2.05 8.57
N LEU A 32 0.57 -1.50 9.51
CA LEU A 32 0.07 -1.12 10.83
C LEU A 32 -0.95 0.01 10.74
N ILE A 33 -0.67 1.07 9.97
CA ILE A 33 -1.62 2.18 9.76
C ILE A 33 -2.92 1.64 9.14
N ALA A 34 -2.84 0.83 8.09
CA ALA A 34 -4.00 0.23 7.44
C ALA A 34 -4.80 -0.70 8.38
N GLY A 35 -4.10 -1.39 9.28
CA GLY A 35 -4.72 -2.20 10.33
C GLY A 35 -5.46 -1.34 11.36
N VAL A 36 -4.83 -0.28 11.87
CA VAL A 36 -5.44 0.63 12.86
C VAL A 36 -6.67 1.30 12.29
N VAL A 37 -6.62 1.73 11.04
CA VAL A 37 -7.74 2.42 10.38
C VAL A 37 -8.99 1.52 10.25
N LEU A 38 -8.81 0.19 10.10
CA LEU A 38 -9.90 -0.78 10.00
C LEU A 38 -10.16 -1.51 11.33
N TRP A 39 -9.54 -1.07 12.43
CA TRP A 39 -9.71 -1.69 13.73
C TRP A 39 -11.16 -1.57 14.21
N GLY A 40 -11.72 -2.68 14.67
CA GLY A 40 -13.12 -2.76 15.10
C GLY A 40 -14.14 -2.86 13.95
N SER A 41 -13.73 -2.69 12.69
CA SER A 41 -14.60 -2.88 11.51
C SER A 41 -14.48 -4.28 10.89
N LEU A 42 -13.41 -5.01 11.24
CA LEU A 42 -13.11 -6.35 10.74
C LEU A 42 -13.05 -7.36 11.90
N THR A 43 -13.36 -8.62 11.62
CA THR A 43 -13.06 -9.72 12.56
C THR A 43 -11.54 -9.89 12.72
N LEU A 44 -11.09 -10.50 13.82
CA LEU A 44 -9.65 -10.67 14.10
C LEU A 44 -8.89 -11.36 12.96
N SER A 45 -9.49 -12.39 12.35
CA SER A 45 -8.89 -13.12 11.22
C SER A 45 -8.77 -12.23 9.98
N GLN A 46 -9.82 -11.48 9.64
CA GLN A 46 -9.80 -10.52 8.53
C GLN A 46 -8.81 -9.39 8.77
N TRP A 47 -8.68 -8.93 10.01
CA TRP A 47 -7.71 -7.90 10.38
C TRP A 47 -6.26 -8.38 10.24
N LEU A 48 -5.95 -9.58 10.73
CA LEU A 48 -4.62 -10.19 10.58
C LEU A 48 -4.28 -10.43 9.09
N LEU A 49 -5.24 -10.94 8.31
CA LEU A 49 -5.08 -11.10 6.87
C LEU A 49 -4.86 -9.77 6.16
N ASN A 50 -5.63 -8.74 6.53
CA ASN A 50 -5.47 -7.40 5.98
C ASN A 50 -4.04 -6.89 6.21
N ILE A 51 -3.54 -6.93 7.45
CA ILE A 51 -2.17 -6.49 7.75
C ILE A 51 -1.14 -7.31 6.98
N GLY A 52 -1.23 -8.64 7.02
CA GLY A 52 -0.28 -9.53 6.37
C GLY A 52 -0.22 -9.32 4.86
N LEU A 53 -1.38 -9.25 4.20
CA LEU A 53 -1.46 -9.02 2.75
C LEU A 53 -0.99 -7.63 2.37
N THR A 54 -1.29 -6.61 3.19
CA THR A 54 -0.80 -5.25 2.98
C THR A 54 0.72 -5.20 3.04
N TYR A 55 1.28 -5.78 4.09
CA TYR A 55 2.72 -5.85 4.29
C TYR A 55 3.40 -6.54 3.11
N ALA A 56 2.89 -7.71 2.71
CA ALA A 56 3.43 -8.46 1.58
C ALA A 56 3.35 -7.65 0.27
N ALA A 57 2.16 -7.12 -0.06
CA ALA A 57 1.95 -6.37 -1.31
C ALA A 57 2.84 -5.13 -1.41
N VAL A 58 2.93 -4.35 -0.33
CA VAL A 58 3.74 -3.12 -0.30
C VAL A 58 5.24 -3.45 -0.32
N THR A 59 5.67 -4.48 0.41
CA THR A 59 7.08 -4.91 0.39
C THR A 59 7.48 -5.34 -1.01
N THR A 60 6.69 -6.20 -1.67
CA THR A 60 6.95 -6.66 -3.03
C THR A 60 6.97 -5.50 -4.02
N TRP A 61 6.04 -4.55 -3.88
CA TRP A 61 5.99 -3.38 -4.74
C TRP A 61 7.22 -2.48 -4.59
N LEU A 62 7.62 -2.16 -3.36
CA LEU A 62 8.80 -1.33 -3.09
C LEU A 62 10.11 -2.03 -3.51
N TRP A 63 10.21 -3.36 -3.33
CA TRP A 63 11.34 -4.14 -3.88
C TRP A 63 11.39 -4.08 -5.40
N GLY A 64 10.25 -4.23 -6.07
CA GLY A 64 10.16 -4.09 -7.53
C GLY A 64 10.58 -2.70 -8.02
N LEU A 65 10.19 -1.65 -7.29
CA LEU A 65 10.62 -0.29 -7.60
C LEU A 65 12.13 -0.11 -7.45
N GLN A 66 12.72 -0.60 -6.35
CA GLN A 66 14.18 -0.54 -6.16
C GLN A 66 14.93 -1.33 -7.24
N ALA A 67 14.44 -2.51 -7.62
CA ALA A 67 15.08 -3.34 -8.64
C ALA A 67 15.02 -2.69 -10.04
N THR A 68 14.02 -1.86 -10.31
CA THR A 68 13.81 -1.22 -11.62
C THR A 68 14.35 0.20 -11.72
N ASP A 69 14.75 0.80 -10.60
CA ASP A 69 15.24 2.17 -10.51
C ASP A 69 16.52 2.42 -11.34
N HIS A 70 17.32 1.37 -11.56
CA HIS A 70 18.64 1.48 -12.20
C HIS A 70 18.60 1.09 -13.70
N ILE A 71 17.43 0.66 -14.20
CA ILE A 71 17.28 0.15 -15.57
C ILE A 71 17.13 1.33 -16.53
N GLY A 72 18.10 1.45 -17.45
CA GLY A 72 18.09 2.45 -18.52
C GLY A 72 16.78 2.41 -19.31
N GLY A 73 16.09 3.55 -19.36
CA GLY A 73 14.78 3.70 -20.01
C GLY A 73 13.62 3.95 -19.04
N GLN A 74 13.74 3.58 -17.75
CA GLN A 74 12.77 3.79 -16.64
C GLN A 74 11.30 3.44 -16.91
N ALA A 75 10.91 3.01 -18.11
CA ALA A 75 9.53 2.74 -18.48
C ALA A 75 8.92 1.64 -17.61
N LEU A 76 9.70 0.59 -17.31
CA LEU A 76 9.32 -0.47 -16.38
C LEU A 76 9.13 0.06 -14.95
N HIS A 77 9.99 0.96 -14.49
CA HIS A 77 9.87 1.59 -13.18
C HIS A 77 8.58 2.41 -13.09
N TRP A 78 8.31 3.26 -14.09
CA TRP A 78 7.08 4.05 -14.15
C TRP A 78 5.82 3.19 -14.25
N LEU A 79 5.86 2.11 -15.03
CA LEU A 79 4.75 1.15 -15.10
C LEU A 79 4.50 0.48 -13.75
N LEU A 80 5.54 0.01 -13.06
CA LEU A 80 5.43 -0.56 -11.71
C LEU A 80 4.92 0.45 -10.70
N LEU A 81 5.38 1.69 -10.76
CA LEU A 81 4.97 2.77 -9.88
C LEU A 81 3.48 3.05 -10.04
N ILE A 82 3.02 3.30 -11.27
CA ILE A 82 1.62 3.65 -11.54
C ILE A 82 0.71 2.46 -11.26
N SER A 83 1.03 1.27 -11.80
CA SER A 83 0.17 0.09 -11.63
C SER A 83 0.07 -0.36 -10.17
N GLY A 84 1.19 -0.40 -9.45
CA GLY A 84 1.19 -0.79 -8.03
C GLY A 84 0.48 0.24 -7.16
N PHE A 85 0.63 1.54 -7.44
CA PHE A 85 -0.12 2.58 -6.75
C PHE A 85 -1.63 2.42 -6.97
N VAL A 86 -2.07 2.24 -8.23
CA VAL A 86 -3.50 2.06 -8.56
C VAL A 86 -4.06 0.79 -7.92
N LEU A 87 -3.33 -0.32 -7.94
CA LEU A 87 -3.77 -1.57 -7.32
C LEU A 87 -3.87 -1.45 -5.79
N LEU A 88 -2.88 -0.84 -5.14
CA LEU A 88 -2.89 -0.64 -3.70
C LEU A 88 -4.02 0.29 -3.27
N VAL A 89 -4.22 1.43 -3.94
CA VAL A 89 -5.32 2.35 -3.64
C VAL A 89 -6.68 1.72 -4.00
N GLY A 90 -6.78 1.05 -5.15
CA GLY A 90 -8.00 0.39 -5.61
C GLY A 90 -8.45 -0.73 -4.67
N SER A 91 -7.52 -1.54 -4.15
CA SER A 91 -7.84 -2.56 -3.15
C SER A 91 -8.44 -1.96 -1.86
N ARG A 92 -8.05 -0.74 -1.51
CA ARG A 92 -8.63 0.00 -0.37
C ARG A 92 -10.00 0.55 -0.67
N LEU A 93 -10.20 1.10 -1.86
CA LEU A 93 -11.52 1.55 -2.31
C LEU A 93 -12.52 0.39 -2.27
N TYR A 94 -12.10 -0.77 -2.74
CA TYR A 94 -12.91 -1.98 -2.67
C TYR A 94 -13.24 -2.38 -1.22
N LEU A 95 -12.26 -2.34 -0.31
CA LEU A 95 -12.52 -2.61 1.12
C LEU A 95 -13.44 -1.56 1.74
N ASP A 96 -13.28 -0.29 1.42
CA ASP A 96 -14.15 0.79 1.91
C ASP A 96 -15.60 0.60 1.40
N MET A 97 -15.78 0.18 0.15
CA MET A 97 -17.11 -0.15 -0.39
C MET A 97 -17.76 -1.30 0.39
N ILE A 98 -17.02 -2.38 0.67
CA ILE A 98 -17.54 -3.53 1.42
C ILE A 98 -17.83 -3.17 2.88
N VAL A 99 -16.92 -2.46 3.54
CA VAL A 99 -17.00 -2.21 5.00
C VAL A 99 -18.01 -1.11 5.32
N TYR A 100 -18.10 -0.07 4.49
CA TYR A 100 -18.98 1.08 4.75
C TYR A 100 -20.25 1.09 3.89
N GLY A 101 -20.44 0.09 3.00
CA GLY A 101 -21.62 0.00 2.15
C GLY A 101 -21.78 1.19 1.19
N ILE A 102 -20.67 1.76 0.73
CA ILE A 102 -20.69 2.90 -0.21
C ILE A 102 -20.95 2.33 -1.61
N ASP A 103 -22.21 2.33 -2.02
CA ASP A 103 -22.60 2.12 -3.42
C ASP A 103 -22.43 3.44 -4.20
N PHE A 104 -21.77 3.37 -5.37
CA PHE A 104 -21.58 4.51 -6.29
C PHE A 104 -22.68 4.57 -7.35
#